data_AF-F0ZYK9-F1
#
_entry.id   AF-F0ZYK9-F1
#
_cell.length_a   1.000
_cell.length_b   1.000
_cell.length_c   1.000
_cell.angle_alpha   90.00
_cell.angle_beta   90.00
_cell.angle_gamma   90.00
#
_symmetry.space_group_name_H-M   'P 1'
#
loop_
_entity.id
_entity.type
_entity.pdbx_description
1 polymer ?
#
loop_
_entity_poly.entity_id
_entity_poly.type
_entity_poly.pdbx_seq_one_letter_code
_entity_poly.pdbx_strand_id
1 'polypeptide(L)'
;MSDNSGSTGGNNVKDKIYKILEAMGIERNPKTFGGKFLKGFQLITIPLFIFILASKPYFEERNLSNKLYNERRLEALEMQKAKERSEKFDKEHPEIARELENYQKSLEQMKNNNGNK
;
A
#
# COMPACT_ATOMS: atom_id res chain seq x y z
N MET A 1 -42.49 23.02 38.22
CA MET A 1 -41.08 23.48 38.21
C MET A 1 -40.29 22.41 38.94
N SER A 2 -39.31 21.70 38.38
CA SER A 2 -38.75 21.60 37.03
C SER A 2 -38.05 20.25 36.97
N ASP A 3 -38.03 19.64 35.79
CA ASP A 3 -37.26 18.45 35.47
C ASP A 3 -35.77 18.63 35.80
N ASN A 4 -35.11 17.53 36.18
CA ASN A 4 -33.70 17.39 35.88
C ASN A 4 -33.33 15.93 35.59
N SER A 5 -33.58 15.55 34.34
CA SER A 5 -32.87 14.49 33.62
C SER A 5 -31.39 14.85 33.51
N GLY A 6 -30.47 13.94 33.84
CA GLY A 6 -29.06 14.16 33.51
C GLY A 6 -28.09 13.07 33.92
N SER A 7 -27.51 12.43 32.90
CA SER A 7 -26.16 11.86 32.89
C SER A 7 -25.95 10.37 33.20
N THR A 8 -26.52 9.53 32.33
CA THR A 8 -25.79 8.82 31.27
C THR A 8 -24.35 8.31 31.55
N GLY A 9 -24.13 7.01 31.28
CA GLY A 9 -23.05 6.65 30.34
C GLY A 9 -21.84 5.84 30.84
N GLY A 10 -21.72 5.50 32.13
CA GLY A 10 -20.51 4.86 32.66
C GLY A 10 -20.36 3.35 32.47
N ASN A 11 -21.46 2.62 32.20
CA ASN A 11 -21.48 1.15 32.30
C ASN A 11 -21.35 0.42 30.95
N ASN A 12 -21.68 1.08 29.83
CA ASN A 12 -21.79 0.41 28.53
C ASN A 12 -20.46 -0.12 27.95
N VAL A 13 -19.33 0.52 28.24
CA VAL A 13 -18.02 0.09 27.70
C VAL A 13 -17.48 -1.08 28.51
N LYS A 14 -17.57 -1.01 29.84
CA LYS A 14 -17.18 -2.10 30.73
C LYS A 14 -18.00 -3.34 30.44
N ASP A 15 -19.32 -3.21 30.28
CA ASP A 15 -20.21 -4.33 29.99
C ASP A 15 -19.96 -4.96 28.62
N LYS A 16 -19.61 -4.16 27.60
CA LYS A 16 -19.19 -4.65 26.28
C LYS A 16 -17.85 -5.39 26.36
N ILE A 17 -16.88 -4.84 27.09
CA ILE A 17 -15.59 -5.49 27.33
C ILE A 17 -15.81 -6.81 28.08
N TYR A 18 -16.68 -6.84 29.10
CA TYR A 18 -17.02 -8.07 29.83
C TYR A 18 -17.73 -9.11 28.98
N LYS A 19 -18.65 -8.72 28.10
CA LYS A 19 -19.27 -9.64 27.13
C LYS A 19 -18.27 -10.22 26.14
N ILE A 20 -17.31 -9.42 25.67
CA ILE A 20 -16.24 -9.88 24.78
C ILE A 20 -15.30 -10.84 25.52
N LEU A 21 -14.94 -10.52 26.77
CA LEU A 21 -14.13 -11.40 27.63
C LEU A 21 -14.86 -12.74 27.92
N GLU A 22 -16.16 -12.70 28.13
CA GLU A 22 -17.00 -13.88 28.40
C GLU A 22 -17.18 -14.76 27.15
N ALA A 23 -17.35 -14.16 25.97
CA ALA A 23 -17.40 -14.86 24.68
C ALA A 23 -16.07 -15.53 24.29
N MET A 24 -14.94 -15.07 24.84
CA MET A 24 -13.61 -15.66 24.65
C MET A 24 -13.26 -16.74 25.69
N GLY A 25 -14.22 -17.17 26.53
CA GLY A 25 -14.02 -18.26 27.51
C GLY A 25 -13.24 -17.86 28.76
N ILE A 26 -13.11 -16.57 29.05
CA ILE A 26 -12.29 -16.06 30.15
C ILE A 26 -13.11 -16.11 31.47
N GLU A 27 -13.26 -17.30 32.05
CA GLU A 27 -14.06 -17.55 33.27
C GLU A 27 -13.75 -16.57 34.41
N ARG A 28 -14.75 -15.86 34.95
CA ARG A 28 -14.60 -14.75 35.92
C ARG A 28 -13.73 -15.05 37.15
N ASN A 29 -13.52 -16.30 37.55
CA ASN A 29 -12.64 -16.68 38.65
C ASN A 29 -11.89 -17.99 38.37
N PRO A 30 -10.65 -17.94 37.83
CA PRO A 30 -9.84 -19.15 37.75
C PRO A 30 -9.48 -19.61 39.17
N LYS A 31 -9.97 -20.79 39.55
CA LYS A 31 -9.73 -21.40 40.87
C LYS A 31 -8.26 -21.79 41.09
N THR A 32 -7.45 -21.85 40.04
CA THR A 32 -6.04 -22.27 40.08
C THR A 32 -5.07 -21.13 39.79
N PHE A 33 -3.92 -21.18 40.46
CA PHE A 33 -2.86 -20.17 40.42
C PHE A 33 -2.39 -19.86 38.98
N GLY A 34 -2.31 -20.89 38.13
CA GLY A 34 -1.94 -20.75 36.71
C GLY A 34 -2.96 -19.96 35.87
N GLY A 35 -4.26 -20.09 36.15
CA GLY A 35 -5.30 -19.36 35.42
C GLY A 35 -5.32 -17.86 35.73
N LYS A 36 -4.91 -17.46 36.94
CA LYS A 36 -4.74 -16.03 37.30
C LYS A 36 -3.56 -15.40 36.57
N PHE A 37 -2.46 -16.14 36.42
CA PHE A 37 -1.28 -15.71 35.66
C PHE A 37 -1.56 -15.58 34.17
N LEU A 38 -2.25 -16.55 33.57
CA LEU A 38 -2.66 -16.51 32.16
C LEU A 38 -3.55 -15.30 31.86
N LYS A 39 -4.48 -14.95 32.75
CA LYS A 39 -5.31 -13.74 32.59
C LYS A 39 -4.51 -12.43 32.70
N GLY A 40 -3.57 -12.35 33.65
CA GLY A 40 -2.71 -11.18 33.78
C GLY A 40 -1.84 -10.98 32.53
N PHE A 41 -1.29 -12.08 32.02
CA PHE A 41 -0.54 -12.08 30.77
C PHE A 41 -1.42 -11.73 29.57
N GLN A 42 -2.63 -12.28 29.48
CA GLN A 42 -3.60 -12.01 28.41
C GLN A 42 -4.08 -10.55 28.40
N LEU A 43 -4.23 -9.93 29.58
CA LEU A 43 -4.63 -8.53 29.72
C LEU A 43 -3.57 -7.56 29.14
N ILE A 44 -2.29 -7.91 29.23
CA ILE A 44 -1.18 -7.09 28.71
C ILE A 44 -0.90 -7.43 27.25
N THR A 45 -0.98 -8.71 26.89
CA THR A 45 -0.62 -9.18 25.55
C THR A 45 -1.67 -8.85 24.49
N ILE A 46 -2.97 -8.89 24.78
CA ILE A 46 -4.00 -8.54 23.79
C ILE A 46 -3.86 -7.08 23.31
N PRO A 47 -3.76 -6.06 24.19
CA PRO A 47 -3.52 -4.68 23.76
C PRO A 47 -2.19 -4.50 23.02
N LEU A 48 -1.12 -5.13 23.50
CA LEU A 48 0.20 -5.04 22.86
C LEU A 48 0.20 -5.67 21.45
N PHE A 49 -0.49 -6.80 21.28
CA PHE A 49 -0.64 -7.47 19.99
C PHE A 49 -1.42 -6.63 18.99
N ILE A 50 -2.52 -6.01 19.42
CA ILE A 50 -3.29 -5.07 18.58
C ILE A 50 -2.45 -3.85 18.21
N PHE A 51 -1.69 -3.29 19.16
CA PHE A 51 -0.79 -2.16 18.90
C PHE A 51 0.30 -2.49 17.87
N ILE A 52 0.89 -3.68 17.95
CA ILE A 52 1.88 -4.17 16.97
C ILE A 52 1.23 -4.35 15.59
N LEU A 53 0.03 -4.93 15.52
CA LEU A 53 -0.70 -5.08 14.26
C LEU A 53 -1.06 -3.72 13.63
N ALA A 54 -1.48 -2.75 14.43
CA ALA A 54 -1.77 -1.39 13.97
C ALA A 54 -0.52 -0.61 13.54
N SER A 55 0.66 -0.96 14.08
CA SER A 55 1.93 -0.31 13.73
C SER A 55 2.53 -0.82 12.42
N LYS A 56 2.20 -2.04 11.98
CA LYS A 56 2.69 -2.63 10.73
C LYS A 56 2.42 -1.78 9.47
N PRO A 57 1.19 -1.28 9.20
CA PRO A 57 0.94 -0.49 7.99
C PRO A 57 1.79 0.79 7.91
N TYR A 58 2.24 1.35 9.03
CA TYR A 58 3.05 2.58 9.06
C TYR A 58 4.49 2.39 8.56
N PHE A 59 5.03 1.17 8.63
CA PHE A 59 6.37 0.87 8.13
C PHE A 59 6.38 0.48 6.64
N GLU A 60 5.29 -0.10 6.13
CA GLU A 60 5.18 -0.50 4.73
C GLU A 60 5.09 0.71 3.79
N GLU A 61 4.39 1.78 4.18
CA GLU A 61 4.25 2.99 3.35
C GLU A 61 5.58 3.68 3.05
N ARG A 62 6.49 3.76 4.04
CA ARG A 62 7.82 4.38 3.84
C ARG A 62 8.70 3.57 2.90
N ASN A 63 8.64 2.24 2.99
CA ASN A 63 9.43 1.37 2.13
C ASN A 63 8.88 1.32 0.70
N LEU A 64 7.55 1.40 0.53
CA LEU A 64 6.92 1.43 -0.77
C LEU A 64 7.22 2.72 -1.54
N SER A 65 7.16 3.88 -0.86
CA SER A 65 7.49 5.17 -1.49
C SER A 65 8.94 5.22 -1.99
N ASN A 66 9.89 4.68 -1.23
CA ASN A 66 11.29 4.64 -1.64
C ASN A 66 11.52 3.69 -2.82
N LYS A 67 10.81 2.56 -2.88
CA LYS A 67 10.86 1.64 -4.03
C LYS A 67 10.32 2.30 -5.30
N LEU A 68 9.13 2.90 -5.23
CA LEU A 68 8.52 3.59 -6.36
C LEU A 68 9.36 4.76 -6.86
N TYR A 69 10.00 5.51 -5.95
CA TYR A 69 10.91 6.60 -6.34
C TYR A 69 12.16 6.07 -7.07
N ASN A 70 12.75 4.97 -6.58
CA ASN A 70 13.91 4.35 -7.22
C ASN A 70 13.57 3.74 -8.58
N GLU A 71 12.41 3.09 -8.72
CA GLU A 71 11.92 2.56 -10.00
C GLU A 71 11.76 3.68 -11.04
N ARG A 72 11.10 4.79 -10.69
CA ARG A 72 10.97 5.93 -11.61
C ARG A 72 12.30 6.54 -12.02
N ARG A 73 13.27 6.60 -11.09
CA ARG A 73 14.62 7.06 -11.42
C ARG A 73 15.35 6.10 -12.36
N LEU A 74 15.17 4.79 -12.17
CA LEU A 74 15.77 3.78 -13.02
C LEU A 74 15.18 3.82 -14.43
N GLU A 75 13.86 3.92 -14.56
CA GLU A 75 13.16 4.09 -15.84
C GLU A 75 13.64 5.35 -16.57
N ALA A 76 13.78 6.48 -15.87
CA ALA A 76 14.29 7.72 -16.46
C ALA A 76 15.73 7.58 -16.97
N LEU A 77 16.59 6.89 -16.22
CA LEU A 77 17.98 6.60 -16.62
C LEU A 77 18.06 5.65 -17.82
N GLU A 78 17.21 4.63 -17.85
CA GLU A 78 17.15 3.69 -18.99
C GLU A 78 16.63 4.37 -20.24
N MET A 79 15.60 5.22 -20.13
CA MET A 79 15.07 6.00 -21.24
C MET A 79 16.12 6.97 -21.79
N GLN A 80 16.88 7.63 -20.91
CA GLN A 80 17.98 8.51 -21.31
C GLN A 80 19.07 7.72 -22.05
N LYS A 81 19.49 6.58 -21.52
CA LYS A 81 20.49 5.71 -22.18
C LYS A 81 19.99 5.18 -23.52
N ALA A 82 18.71 4.84 -23.63
CA ALA A 82 18.11 4.39 -24.88
C ALA A 82 18.15 5.51 -25.93
N LYS A 83 17.82 6.73 -25.53
CA LYS A 83 17.89 7.92 -26.38
C LYS A 83 19.32 8.24 -26.82
N GLU A 84 20.29 8.19 -25.91
CA GLU A 84 21.69 8.39 -26.26
C GLU A 84 22.19 7.32 -27.25
N ARG A 85 21.76 6.06 -27.06
CA ARG A 85 22.12 4.97 -27.98
C ARG A 85 21.49 5.17 -29.36
N SER A 86 20.23 5.62 -29.43
CA SER A 86 19.60 5.93 -30.71
C SER A 86 20.29 7.11 -31.40
N GLU A 87 20.56 8.20 -30.69
CA GLU A 87 21.27 9.35 -31.24
C GLU A 87 22.69 8.99 -31.72
N LYS A 88 23.37 8.09 -31.01
CA LYS A 88 24.70 7.60 -31.43
C LYS A 88 24.60 6.71 -32.67
N PHE A 89 23.60 5.83 -32.72
CA PHE A 89 23.33 4.99 -33.88
C PHE A 89 23.01 5.82 -35.12
N ASP A 90 22.17 6.86 -34.98
CA ASP A 90 21.82 7.76 -36.08
C ASP A 90 23.02 8.56 -36.59
N LYS A 91 23.96 8.91 -35.69
CA LYS A 91 25.23 9.57 -36.06
C LYS A 91 26.21 8.62 -36.73
N GLU A 92 26.27 7.36 -36.30
CA GLU A 92 27.17 6.35 -36.85
C GLU A 92 26.67 5.80 -38.20
N HIS A 93 25.35 5.79 -38.41
CA HIS A 93 24.70 5.24 -39.60
C HIS A 93 23.68 6.21 -40.22
N PRO A 94 24.13 7.37 -40.71
CA PRO A 94 23.23 8.38 -41.30
C PRO A 94 22.47 7.86 -42.52
N GLU A 95 23.04 6.92 -43.27
CA GLU A 95 22.41 6.26 -44.41
C GLU A 95 21.17 5.45 -44.00
N ILE A 96 21.25 4.73 -42.89
CA ILE A 96 20.14 3.91 -42.37
C ILE A 96 19.04 4.83 -41.83
N ALA A 97 19.40 5.89 -41.10
CA ALA A 97 18.43 6.87 -40.60
C ALA A 97 17.63 7.51 -41.74
N ARG A 98 18.30 7.87 -42.84
CA ARG A 98 17.65 8.46 -44.02
C ARG A 98 16.75 7.48 -44.76
N GLU A 99 17.15 6.21 -44.83
CA GLU A 99 16.33 5.16 -45.43
C GLU A 99 15.09 4.85 -44.57
N LEU A 100 15.23 4.86 -43.24
CA LEU A 100 14.11 4.74 -42.30
C LEU A 100 13.10 5.89 -42.46
N GLU A 101 13.58 7.13 -42.61
CA GLU A 101 12.73 8.29 -42.83
C GLU A 101 11.94 8.16 -44.14
N ASN A 102 12.60 7.72 -45.21
CA ASN A 102 11.94 7.47 -46.49
C ASN A 102 10.91 6.34 -46.39
N TYR A 103 11.21 5.29 -45.62
CA TYR A 103 10.29 4.19 -45.38
C TYR A 103 9.06 4.64 -44.59
N GLN A 104 9.23 5.44 -43.53
CA GLN A 104 8.13 6.03 -42.77
C GLN A 104 7.23 6.92 -43.64
N LYS A 105 7.82 7.78 -44.48
CA LYS A 105 7.04 8.60 -45.43
C LYS A 105 6.25 7.74 -46.40
N SER A 106 6.83 6.64 -46.89
CA SER A 106 6.11 5.72 -47.78
C SER A 106 4.94 5.04 -47.07
N LEU A 107 5.10 4.66 -45.80
CA LEU A 107 4.05 4.03 -44.99
C LEU A 107 2.91 5.02 -44.69
N GLU A 108 3.22 6.27 -44.36
CA GLU A 108 2.21 7.31 -44.16
C GLU A 108 1.43 7.60 -45.45
N GLN A 109 2.12 7.67 -46.60
CA GLN A 109 1.47 7.83 -47.89
C GLN A 109 0.56 6.66 -48.24
N MET A 110 0.97 5.42 -47.97
CA MET A 110 0.11 4.24 -48.15
C MET A 110 -1.10 4.27 -47.21
N LYS A 111 -0.92 4.66 -45.95
CA LYS A 111 -2.00 4.78 -44.97
C LYS A 111 -3.03 5.83 -45.41
N ASN A 112 -2.57 7.00 -45.87
CA ASN A 112 -3.45 8.08 -46.32
C ASN A 112 -4.19 7.72 -47.63
N ASN A 113 -3.55 6.99 -48.54
CA ASN A 113 -4.21 6.51 -49.78
C ASN A 113 -5.25 5.41 -49.53
N ASN A 114 -5.09 4.59 -48.48
CA ASN A 114 -6.06 3.55 -48.12
C ASN A 114 -7.26 4.07 -47.29
N GLY A 115 -7.16 5.26 -46.69
CA GLY A 115 -8.26 5.88 -45.94
C GLY A 115 -9.24 6.71 -46.80
N ASN A 116 -8.97 6.84 -48.11
CA ASN A 116 -9.70 7.72 -49.03
C ASN A 116 -10.50 6.93 -50.10
N LYS A 117 -10.85 5.67 -49.83
CA LYS A 117 -11.69 4.79 -50.66
C LYS A 117 -12.92 4.32 -49.89
#